data_AF-A0A1H7ADM7-F1
#
_entry.id   AF-A0A1H7ADM7-F1
#
_cell.length_a   1.000
_cell.length_b   1.000
_cell.length_c   1.000
_cell.angle_alpha   90.00
_cell.angle_beta   90.00
_cell.angle_gamma   90.00
#
_symmetry.space_group_name_H-M   'P 1'
#
loop_
_entity.id
_entity.type
_entity.pdbx_description
1 polymer ?
#
loop_
_entity_poly.entity_id
_entity_poly.type
_entity_poly.pdbx_seq_one_letter_code
_entity_poly.pdbx_strand_id
1 'polypeptide(L)' 'MSKYVVHYEMRKANASASFSKTAECETEHAAIRIAEAQGRKDRPGYDFNLKRVEKK' A
#
# COMPACT_ATOMS: atom_id res chain seq x y z
N MET A 1 7.67 16.18 -8.46
CA MET A 1 6.95 15.01 -7.90
C MET A 1 7.73 13.75 -8.20
N SER A 2 7.76 12.79 -7.29
CA SER A 2 8.47 11.51 -7.46
C SER A 2 7.46 10.37 -7.56
N LYS A 3 7.80 9.33 -8.32
CA LYS A 3 6.95 8.15 -8.47
C LYS A 3 7.32 7.14 -7.41
N TYR A 4 6.35 6.66 -6.64
CA TYR A 4 6.57 5.67 -5.60
C TYR A 4 5.77 4.41 -5.91
N VAL A 5 6.40 3.25 -5.75
CA VAL A 5 5.75 1.94 -5.81
C VAL A 5 5.72 1.38 -4.40
N VAL A 6 4.52 1.30 -3.83
CA VAL A 6 4.27 0.78 -2.49
C VAL A 6 3.79 -0.66 -2.62
N HIS A 7 4.59 -1.59 -2.10
CA HIS A 7 4.25 -3.00 -1.96
C HIS A 7 3.72 -3.24 -0.55
N TYR A 8 2.54 -3.82 -0.45
CA TYR A 8 1.87 -4.07 0.82
C TYR A 8 1.13 -5.41 0.77
N GLU A 9 0.80 -5.93 1.94
CA GLU A 9 0.03 -7.15 2.11
C GLU A 9 -1.22 -6.84 2.93
N MET A 10 -2.38 -7.30 2.47
CA MET A 10 -3.62 -7.24 3.23
C MET A 10 -3.81 -8.59 3.93
N ARG A 11 -3.83 -8.58 5.26
CA ARG A 11 -3.97 -9.79 6.09
C ARG A 11 -5.31 -9.81 6.82
N LYS A 12 -5.94 -10.98 6.94
CA LYS A 12 -7.09 -11.20 7.82
C LYS A 12 -7.09 -12.64 8.30
N ALA A 13 -6.83 -12.83 9.59
CA ALA A 13 -6.72 -14.14 10.23
C ALA A 13 -5.81 -15.09 9.42
N ASN A 14 -6.40 -16.04 8.69
CA ASN A 14 -5.69 -17.05 7.91
C ASN A 14 -5.50 -16.72 6.42
N ALA A 15 -5.98 -15.55 5.96
CA ALA A 15 -5.84 -15.12 4.57
C ALA A 15 -4.87 -13.94 4.47
N SER A 16 -3.92 -14.03 3.54
CA SER A 16 -3.10 -12.88 3.14
C SER A 16 -3.05 -12.74 1.62
N ALA A 17 -2.96 -11.50 1.16
CA ALA A 17 -2.81 -11.18 -0.26
C ALA A 17 -1.86 -9.99 -0.43
N SER A 18 -0.86 -10.17 -1.29
CA SER A 18 0.13 -9.13 -1.61
C SER A 18 -0.35 -8.27 -2.77
N PHE A 19 -0.14 -6.96 -2.66
CA PHE A 19 -0.51 -5.95 -3.63
C PHE A 19 0.62 -4.96 -3.82
N SER A 20 0.61 -4.28 -4.96
CA SER A 20 1.47 -3.14 -5.23
C SER A 20 0.64 -1.99 -5.77
N LYS A 21 0.92 -0.78 -5.30
CA LYS A 21 0.29 0.45 -5.76
C LYS A 21 1.36 1.45 -6.15
N THR A 22 1.24 1.96 -7.37
CA THR A 22 2.06 3.08 -7.82
C THR A 22 1.31 4.38 -7.55
N ALA A 23 1.98 5.35 -6.93
CA ALA A 23 1.44 6.66 -6.62
C ALA A 23 2.50 7.74 -6.89
N GLU A 24 2.09 8.85 -7.49
CA GLU A 24 2.95 10.00 -7.75
C GLU A 24 2.75 11.02 -6.62
N CYS A 25 3.78 11.24 -5.81
CA CYS A 25 3.69 11.99 -4.57
C CYS A 25 4.96 12.82 -4.34
N GLU A 26 4.88 13.78 -3.42
CA GLU A 26 6.07 14.52 -2.96
C GLU A 26 6.88 13.73 -1.94
N THR A 27 6.23 12.82 -1.19
CA THR A 27 6.87 12.05 -0.11
C THR A 27 6.45 10.59 -0.12
N GLU A 28 7.33 9.72 0.40
CA GLU A 28 7.03 8.29 0.62
C GLU A 28 5.84 8.09 1.55
N HIS A 29 5.72 8.94 2.58
CA HIS A 29 4.62 8.87 3.53
C HIS A 29 3.26 9.13 2.88
N ALA A 30 3.18 10.07 1.93
CA ALA A 30 1.97 10.30 1.14
C ALA A 30 1.62 9.07 0.27
N ALA A 31 2.62 8.45 -0.35
CA ALA A 31 2.42 7.23 -1.15
C ALA A 31 1.87 6.07 -0.32
N ILE A 32 2.40 5.87 0.90
CA ILE A 32 1.91 4.83 1.82
C ILE A 32 0.47 5.10 2.23
N ARG A 33 0.11 6.34 2.57
CA ARG A 33 -1.27 6.70 2.94
C ARG A 33 -2.26 6.44 1.80
N ILE A 34 -1.87 6.72 0.55
CA ILE A 34 -2.68 6.41 -0.63
C ILE A 34 -2.86 4.90 -0.80
N ALA A 35 -1.78 4.13 -0.65
CA ALA A 35 -1.82 2.68 -0.75
C ALA A 35 -2.68 2.04 0.36
N GLU A 36 -2.58 2.55 1.59
CA GLU A 36 -3.39 2.09 2.72
C GLU A 36 -4.87 2.39 2.50
N ALA A 37 -5.21 3.63 2.12
CA ALA A 37 -6.60 4.03 1.86
C ALA A 37 -7.23 3.17 0.76
N GLN A 38 -6.47 2.90 -0.31
CA GLN A 38 -6.91 2.01 -1.39
C GLN A 38 -7.06 0.57 -0.91
N GLY A 39 -6.07 0.02 -0.22
CA GLY A 39 -6.11 -1.34 0.30
C GLY A 39 -7.33 -1.57 1.20
N ARG A 40 -7.59 -0.67 2.15
CA ARG A 40 -8.75 -0.76 3.04
C ARG A 40 -10.09 -0.64 2.29
N LYS A 41 -10.13 0.12 1.20
CA LYS A 41 -11.32 0.23 0.33
C LYS A 41 -11.57 -1.06 -0.45
N ASP A 42 -10.52 -1.67 -1.02
CA ASP A 42 -10.64 -2.91 -1.79
C ASP A 42 -10.87 -4.14 -0.90
N ARG A 43 -10.30 -4.15 0.30
CA ARG A 43 -10.39 -5.25 1.28
C ARG A 43 -10.76 -4.71 2.67
N PRO A 44 -12.02 -4.33 2.89
CA PRO A 44 -12.47 -3.87 4.19
C PRO A 44 -12.33 -4.99 5.24
N GLY A 45 -11.80 -4.64 6.41
CA GLY A 45 -11.55 -5.58 7.51
C GLY A 45 -10.30 -6.46 7.34
N TYR A 46 -9.40 -6.10 6.43
CA TYR A 46 -8.04 -6.65 6.37
C TYR A 46 -7.04 -5.61 6.91
N ASP A 47 -6.02 -6.09 7.61
CA ASP A 47 -4.91 -5.31 8.14
C ASP A 47 -3.89 -5.01 7.03
N PHE A 48 -3.61 -3.72 6.84
CA PHE A 48 -2.59 -3.24 5.93
C PHE A 48 -1.21 -3.47 6.52
N ASN A 49 -0.37 -4.23 5.82
CA ASN A 49 1.01 -4.49 6.19
C ASN A 49 1.93 -3.97 5.09
N LEU A 50 2.65 -2.89 5.37
CA LEU A 50 3.67 -2.37 4.46
C LEU A 50 4.82 -3.37 4.32
N LYS A 51 5.22 -3.68 3.08
CA LYS A 51 6.37 -4.56 2.79
C LYS A 51 7.58 -3.79 2.30
N ARG A 52 7.38 -2.94 1.29
CA ARG A 52 8.48 -2.21 0.64
C ARG A 52 7.93 -0.96 -0.05
N VAL A 53 8.72 0.10 -0.06
CA VAL A 53 8.47 1.27 -0.90
C VAL A 53 9.67 1.44 -1.82
N GLU A 54 9.42 1.68 -3.10
CA GLU A 54 10.45 1.93 -4.10
C GLU A 54 10.20 3.30 -4.73
N LYS A 55 11.25 4.11 -4.82
CA LYS A 55 11.22 5.37 -5.56
C LYS A 55 11.66 5.13 -7.00
N LYS A 56 10.84 5.53 -7.97
CA LYS A 56 11.11 5.53 -9.41
C LYS A 56 11.26 6.95 -9.94
#